data_AF-A0A223PF06-F1
#
_entry.id   AF-A0A223PF06-F1
#
_cell.length_a   1.000
_cell.length_b   1.000
_cell.length_c   1.000
_cell.angle_alpha   90.00
_cell.angle_beta   90.00
_cell.angle_gamma   90.00
#
_symmetry.space_group_name_H-M   'P 1'
#
loop_
_entity.id
_entity.type
_entity.pdbx_description
1 polymer ?
#
loop_
_entity_poly.entity_id
_entity_poly.type
_entity_poly.pdbx_seq_one_letter_code
_entity_poly.pdbx_strand_id
1 'polypeptide(L)'
;MLDREGFRPNVGIILLNAQNEVWWGKRVKEHSWQFPQGGIKHGETPEQAMFRELEEEIGLKAEHVKIIGRTRDWLRYEVPDHFIKREIRGHYRGQKQIWFLLRMVGRDCDVNLRLTSHPEFDAWRWHDYWVPLDVVIEFKRDVYQQALKELSRFLARPQATHRRPDAQGKITQLPSDHPDNAAQADPCGSATPPTTK
;
A
#
# COMPACT_ATOMS: atom_id res chain seq x y z
N MET A 1 -24.05 -7.49 10.79
CA MET A 1 -24.65 -8.73 10.25
C MET A 1 -23.66 -9.86 10.48
N LEU A 2 -24.11 -10.96 11.08
CA LEU A 2 -23.30 -12.17 11.26
C LEU A 2 -23.68 -13.18 10.17
N ASP A 3 -22.75 -14.02 9.75
CA ASP A 3 -23.10 -15.18 8.94
C ASP A 3 -23.70 -16.31 9.80
N ARG A 4 -24.10 -17.41 9.14
CA ARG A 4 -24.70 -18.58 9.79
C ARG A 4 -23.76 -19.27 10.79
N GLU A 5 -22.46 -19.04 10.67
CA GLU A 5 -21.43 -19.60 11.53
C GLU A 5 -21.04 -18.64 12.66
N GLY A 6 -21.64 -17.44 12.75
CA GLY A 6 -21.35 -16.45 13.78
C GLY A 6 -20.14 -15.55 13.48
N PHE A 7 -19.64 -15.54 12.24
CA PHE A 7 -18.55 -14.65 11.82
C PHE A 7 -19.09 -13.37 11.17
N ARG A 8 -18.53 -12.22 11.55
CA ARG A 8 -18.86 -10.93 10.91
C ARG A 8 -17.93 -10.69 9.71
N PRO A 9 -18.47 -10.36 8.52
CA PRO A 9 -17.66 -10.06 7.34
C PRO A 9 -16.98 -8.69 7.48
N ASN A 10 -15.68 -8.65 7.27
CA ASN A 10 -14.84 -7.46 7.33
C ASN A 10 -13.88 -7.41 6.14
N VAL A 11 -13.24 -6.25 5.99
CA VAL A 11 -12.09 -6.02 5.13
C VAL A 11 -10.89 -5.60 5.98
N GLY A 12 -9.70 -5.96 5.56
CA GLY A 12 -8.43 -5.45 6.10
C GLY A 12 -7.62 -4.77 5.01
N ILE A 13 -6.86 -3.75 5.35
CA ILE A 13 -6.10 -2.94 4.40
C ILE A 13 -4.62 -2.99 4.72
N ILE A 14 -3.81 -3.45 3.78
CA ILE A 14 -2.35 -3.27 3.81
C ILE A 14 -2.03 -2.19 2.79
N LEU A 15 -1.68 -1.00 3.27
CA LEU A 15 -1.35 0.14 2.42
C LEU A 15 0.17 0.26 2.31
N LEU A 16 0.70 0.20 1.09
CA LEU A 16 2.13 0.35 0.80
C LEU A 16 2.47 1.79 0.39
N ASN A 17 3.61 2.31 0.83
CA ASN A 17 4.23 3.49 0.21
C ASN A 17 5.08 3.11 -1.02
N ALA A 18 5.84 4.05 -1.60
CA ALA A 18 6.69 3.77 -2.76
C ALA A 18 7.86 2.81 -2.48
N GLN A 19 8.27 2.70 -1.22
CA GLN A 19 9.38 1.89 -0.71
C GLN A 19 8.96 0.46 -0.31
N ASN A 20 7.69 0.09 -0.51
CA ASN A 20 7.09 -1.17 -0.02
C ASN A 20 7.02 -1.27 1.52
N GLU A 21 7.12 -0.15 2.23
CA GLU A 21 6.78 -0.09 3.65
C GLU A 21 5.26 -0.03 3.79
N VAL A 22 4.75 -0.63 4.86
CA VAL A 22 3.33 -0.69 5.17
C VAL A 22 2.93 0.40 6.14
N TRP A 23 1.73 0.93 5.95
CA TRP A 23 1.09 1.83 6.90
C TRP A 23 0.74 1.05 8.17
N TRP A 24 1.12 1.60 9.32
CA TRP A 24 0.91 0.97 10.62
C TRP A 24 0.30 1.97 11.60
N GLY A 25 -0.90 1.67 12.10
CA GLY A 25 -1.67 2.59 12.94
C GLY A 25 -1.63 2.21 14.41
N LYS A 26 -1.46 3.19 15.28
CA LYS A 26 -1.58 3.03 16.74
C LYS A 26 -3.02 3.29 17.16
N ARG A 27 -3.62 2.33 17.86
CA ARG A 27 -5.01 2.44 18.31
C ARG A 27 -5.18 3.53 19.38
N VAL A 28 -6.26 4.30 19.27
CA VAL A 28 -6.62 5.32 20.27
C VAL A 28 -6.74 4.68 21.66
N LYS A 29 -6.10 5.30 22.66
CA LYS A 29 -6.12 4.87 24.08
C LYS A 29 -5.52 3.47 24.34
N GLU A 30 -4.85 2.87 23.37
CA GLU A 30 -4.17 1.59 23.52
C GLU A 30 -2.71 1.71 23.04
N HIS A 31 -1.86 0.79 23.48
CA HIS A 31 -0.47 0.70 23.01
C HIS A 31 -0.27 -0.30 21.87
N SER A 32 -1.36 -0.93 21.42
CA SER A 32 -1.34 -1.87 20.31
C SER A 32 -1.37 -1.15 18.97
N TRP A 33 -0.68 -1.74 18.00
CA TRP A 33 -0.68 -1.27 16.62
C TRP A 33 -1.35 -2.31 15.71
N GLN A 34 -1.99 -1.85 14.64
CA GLN A 34 -2.68 -2.72 13.70
C GLN A 34 -2.83 -2.09 12.31
N PHE A 35 -3.25 -2.92 11.35
CA PHE A 35 -3.74 -2.45 10.06
C PHE A 35 -5.18 -1.91 10.18
N PRO A 36 -5.58 -0.99 9.29
CA PRO A 36 -6.97 -0.55 9.11
C PRO A 36 -7.87 -1.72 8.76
N GLN A 37 -9.06 -1.77 9.37
CA GLN A 37 -9.99 -2.87 9.16
C GLN A 37 -11.40 -2.55 9.67
N GLY A 38 -12.39 -2.78 8.82
CA GLY A 38 -13.78 -2.59 9.23
C GLY A 38 -14.78 -3.48 8.52
N GLY A 39 -16.04 -3.28 8.86
CA GLY A 39 -17.11 -4.23 8.57
C GLY A 39 -17.74 -4.02 7.21
N ILE A 40 -18.06 -5.10 6.52
CA ILE A 40 -18.85 -5.02 5.29
C ILE A 40 -20.33 -4.84 5.67
N LYS A 41 -20.94 -3.74 5.22
CA LYS A 41 -22.37 -3.44 5.43
C LYS A 41 -23.24 -4.28 4.50
N HIS A 42 -24.54 -4.37 4.79
CA HIS A 42 -25.47 -5.11 3.94
C HIS A 42 -25.57 -4.46 2.56
N GLY A 43 -25.45 -5.26 1.50
CA GLY A 43 -25.47 -4.77 0.12
C GLY A 43 -24.15 -4.14 -0.36
N GLU A 44 -23.13 -4.06 0.51
CA GLU A 44 -21.82 -3.49 0.19
C GLU A 44 -20.89 -4.57 -0.38
N THR A 45 -20.18 -4.27 -1.47
CA THR A 45 -19.10 -5.14 -1.96
C THR A 45 -17.87 -5.01 -1.05
N PRO A 46 -16.97 -6.02 -1.00
CA PRO A 46 -15.73 -5.88 -0.24
C PRO A 46 -14.89 -4.66 -0.66
N GLU A 47 -14.90 -4.31 -1.95
CA GLU A 47 -14.17 -3.13 -2.44
C GLU A 47 -14.79 -1.81 -1.98
N GLN A 48 -16.13 -1.71 -2.00
CA GLN A 48 -16.84 -0.54 -1.47
C GLN A 48 -16.58 -0.37 0.03
N ALA A 49 -16.64 -1.46 0.79
CA ALA A 49 -16.32 -1.45 2.21
C ALA A 49 -14.88 -0.99 2.44
N MET A 50 -13.93 -1.52 1.66
CA MET A 50 -12.52 -1.14 1.77
C MET A 50 -12.31 0.36 1.56
N PHE A 51 -12.89 0.96 0.51
CA PHE A 51 -12.74 2.40 0.28
C PHE A 51 -13.41 3.23 1.36
N ARG A 52 -14.57 2.80 1.86
CA ARG A 52 -15.23 3.47 2.98
C ARG A 52 -14.38 3.44 4.25
N GLU A 53 -13.86 2.27 4.65
CA GLU A 53 -13.00 2.18 5.84
C GLU A 53 -11.69 2.96 5.64
N LEU A 54 -11.13 2.96 4.43
CA LEU A 54 -9.96 3.77 4.09
C LEU A 54 -10.19 5.27 4.33
N GLU A 55 -11.35 5.78 3.93
CA GLU A 55 -11.73 7.18 4.15
C GLU A 55 -12.10 7.45 5.61
N GLU A 56 -12.90 6.58 6.25
CA GLU A 56 -13.35 6.74 7.63
C GLU A 56 -12.17 6.67 8.64
N GLU A 57 -11.21 5.76 8.44
CA GLU A 57 -10.12 5.51 9.39
C GLU A 57 -8.83 6.29 9.09
N ILE A 58 -8.51 6.51 7.80
CA ILE A 58 -7.23 7.09 7.36
C ILE A 58 -7.43 8.42 6.61
N GLY A 59 -8.65 8.72 6.17
CA GLY A 59 -8.96 9.90 5.36
C GLY A 59 -8.46 9.88 3.93
N LEU A 60 -7.99 8.73 3.47
CA LEU A 60 -7.57 8.55 2.09
C LEU A 60 -8.77 8.21 1.20
N LYS A 61 -8.86 8.88 0.06
CA LYS A 61 -9.88 8.65 -0.96
C LYS A 61 -9.35 7.69 -2.02
N ALA A 62 -10.25 7.21 -2.88
CA ALA A 62 -9.90 6.31 -3.98
C ALA A 62 -8.80 6.89 -4.91
N GLU A 63 -8.75 8.21 -5.09
CA GLU A 63 -7.72 8.88 -5.88
C GLU A 63 -6.32 8.87 -5.26
N HIS A 64 -6.21 8.67 -3.94
CA HIS A 64 -4.94 8.63 -3.21
C HIS A 64 -4.29 7.24 -3.23
N VAL A 65 -4.98 6.21 -3.73
CA VAL A 65 -4.50 4.82 -3.68
C VAL A 65 -4.75 4.07 -4.99
N LYS A 66 -4.05 2.94 -5.16
CA LYS A 66 -4.31 1.95 -6.21
C LYS A 66 -4.42 0.57 -5.61
N ILE A 67 -5.42 -0.19 -6.01
CA ILE A 67 -5.53 -1.61 -5.62
C ILE A 67 -4.47 -2.40 -6.39
N ILE A 68 -3.62 -3.11 -5.66
CA ILE A 68 -2.58 -3.99 -6.22
C ILE A 68 -3.06 -5.44 -6.24
N GLY A 69 -3.79 -5.85 -5.21
CA GLY A 69 -4.34 -7.19 -5.11
C GLY A 69 -5.21 -7.36 -3.88
N ARG A 70 -5.78 -8.56 -3.73
CA ARG A 70 -6.52 -8.97 -2.54
C ARG A 70 -6.32 -10.45 -2.26
N THR A 71 -6.63 -10.89 -1.05
CA THR A 71 -6.68 -12.33 -0.75
C THR A 71 -7.77 -13.00 -1.57
N ARG A 72 -7.50 -14.24 -1.99
CA ARG A 72 -8.45 -15.05 -2.77
C ARG A 72 -9.63 -15.46 -1.93
N ASP A 73 -9.33 -15.96 -0.73
CA ASP A 73 -10.27 -16.53 0.20
C ASP A 73 -10.42 -15.66 1.46
N TRP A 74 -11.48 -15.94 2.21
CA TRP A 74 -11.74 -15.33 3.50
C TRP A 74 -10.81 -15.90 4.57
N LEU A 75 -10.03 -15.03 5.21
CA LEU A 75 -9.24 -15.37 6.39
C LEU A 75 -10.11 -15.22 7.64
N ARG A 76 -10.05 -16.18 8.56
CA ARG A 76 -10.92 -16.21 9.74
C ARG A 76 -10.09 -16.20 11.00
N TYR A 77 -10.57 -15.49 12.01
CA TYR A 77 -10.09 -15.64 13.38
C TYR A 77 -11.25 -15.65 14.35
N GLU A 78 -11.10 -16.42 15.41
CA GLU A 78 -12.04 -16.45 16.51
C GLU A 78 -11.63 -15.42 17.56
N VAL A 79 -12.62 -14.77 18.16
CA VAL A 79 -12.38 -13.84 19.27
C VAL A 79 -12.60 -14.61 20.56
N PRO A 80 -11.62 -14.65 21.49
CA PRO A 80 -11.82 -15.34 22.75
C PRO A 80 -13.00 -14.76 23.55
N ASP A 81 -13.74 -15.62 24.22
CA ASP A 81 -14.96 -15.29 24.98
C ASP A 81 -14.85 -14.10 25.93
N HIS A 82 -13.67 -13.88 26.53
CA HIS A 82 -13.44 -12.77 27.47
C HIS A 82 -13.33 -11.40 26.79
N PHE A 83 -13.09 -11.36 25.47
CA PHE A 83 -13.16 -10.15 24.64
C PHE A 83 -14.56 -9.92 24.06
N ILE A 84 -15.48 -10.88 24.19
CA ILE A 84 -16.83 -10.79 23.66
C ILE A 84 -17.76 -10.20 24.73
N LYS A 85 -18.55 -9.18 24.36
CA LYS A 85 -19.58 -8.62 25.25
C LYS A 85 -20.57 -9.73 25.66
N ARG A 86 -20.95 -9.76 26.94
CA ARG A 86 -21.82 -10.81 27.51
C ARG A 86 -23.12 -11.00 26.71
N GLU A 87 -23.70 -9.92 26.20
CA GLU A 87 -24.97 -9.89 25.47
C GLU A 87 -24.95 -10.60 24.11
N ILE A 88 -23.77 -10.71 23.47
CA ILE A 88 -23.60 -11.32 22.14
C ILE A 88 -22.85 -12.65 22.20
N ARG A 89 -22.47 -13.08 23.40
CA ARG A 89 -21.74 -14.32 23.66
C ARG A 89 -22.60 -15.51 23.23
N GLY A 90 -22.07 -16.36 22.36
CA GLY A 90 -22.78 -17.51 21.76
C GLY A 90 -23.34 -17.27 20.35
N HIS A 91 -23.57 -16.02 19.95
CA HIS A 91 -23.97 -15.69 18.57
C HIS A 91 -22.80 -15.20 17.74
N TYR A 92 -21.85 -14.50 18.35
CA TYR A 92 -20.64 -13.99 17.72
C TYR A 92 -19.46 -14.90 18.05
N ARG A 93 -18.78 -15.42 17.02
CA ARG A 93 -17.55 -16.23 17.16
C ARG A 93 -16.29 -15.47 16.77
N GLY A 94 -16.38 -14.57 15.79
CA GLY A 94 -15.22 -13.82 15.34
C GLY A 94 -15.41 -13.08 14.03
N GLN A 95 -14.32 -12.87 13.31
CA GLN A 95 -14.32 -12.12 12.07
C GLN A 95 -13.87 -13.01 10.91
N LYS A 96 -14.46 -12.77 9.74
CA LYS A 96 -13.94 -13.25 8.46
C LYS A 96 -13.57 -12.06 7.60
N GLN A 97 -12.36 -12.06 7.05
CA GLN A 97 -11.75 -10.92 6.40
C GLN A 97 -11.28 -11.25 4.98
N ILE A 98 -11.55 -10.33 4.05
CA ILE A 98 -10.80 -10.20 2.80
C ILE A 98 -9.78 -9.09 2.99
N TRP A 99 -8.52 -9.35 2.68
CA TRP A 99 -7.45 -8.36 2.80
C TRP A 99 -7.11 -7.76 1.45
N PHE A 100 -7.01 -6.45 1.40
CA PHE A 100 -6.59 -5.70 0.21
C PHE A 100 -5.17 -5.20 0.39
N LEU A 101 -4.37 -5.32 -0.67
CA LEU A 101 -3.08 -4.67 -0.80
C LEU A 101 -3.25 -3.43 -1.67
N LEU A 102 -3.01 -2.27 -1.09
CA LEU A 102 -3.08 -0.99 -1.78
C LEU A 102 -1.68 -0.39 -1.93
N ARG A 103 -1.52 0.48 -2.91
CA ARG A 103 -0.38 1.37 -3.07
C ARG A 103 -0.83 2.80 -2.91
N MET A 104 -0.18 3.53 -2.03
CA MET A 104 -0.33 4.96 -1.92
C MET A 104 0.25 5.66 -3.15
N VAL A 105 -0.57 6.49 -3.79
CA VAL A 105 -0.17 7.39 -4.89
C VAL A 105 -0.36 8.87 -4.54
N GLY A 106 -1.06 9.16 -3.44
CA GLY A 106 -1.10 10.47 -2.81
C GLY A 106 0.16 10.77 -1.99
N ARG A 107 0.06 11.79 -1.14
CA ARG A 107 1.13 12.27 -0.24
C ARG A 107 0.80 11.94 1.21
N ASP A 108 1.82 11.77 2.03
CA ASP A 108 1.65 11.48 3.47
C ASP A 108 0.76 12.50 4.20
N CYS A 109 0.75 13.77 3.74
CA CYS A 109 -0.11 14.82 4.29
C CYS A 109 -1.61 14.66 3.95
N ASP A 110 -1.97 13.76 3.03
CA ASP A 110 -3.36 13.47 2.69
C ASP A 110 -4.00 12.51 3.73
N VAL A 111 -3.19 11.90 4.62
CA VAL A 111 -3.67 11.08 5.74
C VAL A 111 -4.28 11.97 6.82
N ASN A 112 -5.54 11.70 7.17
CA ASN A 112 -6.27 12.42 8.21
C ASN A 112 -7.03 11.47 9.13
N LEU A 113 -6.49 11.23 10.33
CA LEU A 113 -7.08 10.36 11.35
C LEU A 113 -8.21 11.03 12.15
N ARG A 114 -8.59 12.27 11.83
CA ARG A 114 -9.57 13.07 12.60
C ARG A 114 -10.88 13.33 11.86
N LEU A 115 -11.15 12.59 10.78
CA LEU A 115 -12.38 12.78 10.00
C LEU A 115 -13.64 12.31 10.72
N THR A 116 -13.53 11.34 11.62
CA THR A 116 -14.67 10.78 12.36
C THR A 116 -14.66 11.26 13.81
N SER A 117 -15.85 11.29 14.43
CA SER A 117 -16.01 11.59 15.86
C SER A 117 -15.47 10.49 16.78
N HIS A 118 -15.22 9.30 16.22
CA HIS A 118 -14.74 8.12 16.92
C HIS A 118 -13.54 7.53 16.15
N PRO A 119 -12.38 8.19 16.16
CA PRO A 119 -11.21 7.71 15.44
C PRO A 119 -10.72 6.37 16.00
N GLU A 120 -10.31 5.46 15.13
CA GLU A 120 -9.69 4.20 15.53
C GLU A 120 -8.21 4.38 15.85
N PHE A 121 -7.53 5.32 15.18
CA PHE A 121 -6.09 5.56 15.28
C PHE A 121 -5.76 6.97 15.80
N ASP A 122 -4.75 7.10 16.67
CA ASP A 122 -4.24 8.39 17.14
C ASP A 122 -2.90 8.80 16.50
N ALA A 123 -2.16 7.82 15.98
CA ALA A 123 -0.88 8.01 15.32
C ALA A 123 -0.67 6.92 14.28
N TRP A 124 0.24 7.17 13.34
CA TRP A 124 0.63 6.20 12.34
C TRP A 124 2.11 6.36 11.98
N ARG A 125 2.68 5.33 11.37
CA ARG A 125 4.03 5.37 10.78
C ARG A 125 4.13 4.40 9.60
N TRP A 126 5.11 4.62 8.74
CA TRP A 126 5.58 3.58 7.83
C TRP A 126 6.41 2.54 8.61
N HIS A 127 6.26 1.28 8.24
CA HIS A 127 6.99 0.16 8.83
C HIS A 127 7.40 -0.83 7.73
N ASP A 128 8.47 -1.59 7.94
CA ASP A 128 8.80 -2.72 7.06
C ASP A 128 7.60 -3.64 6.85
N TYR A 129 7.49 -4.20 5.64
CA TYR A 129 6.37 -5.06 5.23
C TYR A 129 6.08 -6.18 6.22
N TRP A 130 7.15 -6.81 6.72
CA TRP A 130 7.06 -7.84 7.75
C TRP A 130 6.99 -7.19 9.12
N VAL A 131 5.77 -6.79 9.51
CA VAL A 131 5.51 -6.21 10.83
C VAL A 131 5.73 -7.22 11.95
N PRO A 132 6.23 -6.79 13.12
CA PRO A 132 6.34 -7.63 14.30
C PRO A 132 4.94 -8.10 14.73
N LEU A 133 4.69 -9.42 14.73
CA LEU A 133 3.39 -9.97 15.12
C LEU A 133 3.19 -9.99 16.64
N ASP A 134 4.27 -9.88 17.42
CA ASP A 134 4.24 -9.82 18.88
C ASP A 134 3.49 -8.58 19.41
N VAL A 135 3.53 -7.45 18.68
CA VAL A 135 2.77 -6.23 19.02
C VAL A 135 1.30 -6.28 18.58
N VAL A 136 0.93 -7.28 17.79
CA VAL A 136 -0.45 -7.58 17.38
C VAL A 136 -1.08 -8.49 18.43
N ILE A 137 -2.36 -8.25 18.73
CA ILE A 137 -3.14 -9.10 19.63
C ILE A 137 -3.15 -10.54 19.13
N GLU A 138 -2.95 -11.49 20.06
CA GLU A 138 -2.60 -12.88 19.77
C GLU A 138 -3.53 -13.55 18.75
N PHE A 139 -4.85 -13.44 18.95
CA PHE A 139 -5.83 -14.10 18.08
C PHE A 139 -5.89 -13.53 16.65
N LYS A 140 -5.26 -12.38 16.36
CA LYS A 140 -5.17 -11.83 15.00
C LYS A 140 -3.88 -12.23 14.27
N ARG A 141 -2.85 -12.73 14.98
CA ARG A 141 -1.50 -12.94 14.44
C ARG A 141 -1.49 -13.86 13.21
N ASP A 142 -2.23 -14.97 13.27
CA ASP A 142 -2.29 -15.94 12.17
C ASP A 142 -2.92 -15.35 10.90
N VAL A 143 -3.95 -14.52 11.05
CA VAL A 143 -4.60 -13.85 9.92
C VAL A 143 -3.68 -12.80 9.29
N TYR A 144 -2.93 -12.06 10.12
CA TYR A 144 -1.93 -11.11 9.64
C TYR A 144 -0.82 -11.83 8.87
N GLN A 145 -0.30 -12.92 9.43
CA GLN A 145 0.73 -13.72 8.78
C GLN A 145 0.26 -14.28 7.43
N GLN A 146 -0.96 -14.82 7.37
CA GLN A 146 -1.54 -15.35 6.14
C GLN A 146 -1.74 -14.24 5.08
N ALA A 147 -2.30 -13.10 5.48
CA ALA A 147 -2.53 -11.97 4.58
C ALA A 147 -1.21 -11.43 4.00
N LEU A 148 -0.22 -11.16 4.85
CA LEU A 148 1.10 -10.68 4.43
C LEU A 148 1.80 -11.70 3.54
N LYS A 149 1.76 -12.99 3.89
CA LYS A 149 2.35 -14.05 3.08
C LYS A 149 1.70 -14.15 1.71
N GLU A 150 0.37 -14.16 1.63
CA GLU A 150 -0.36 -14.27 0.35
C GLU A 150 -0.16 -13.05 -0.54
N LEU A 151 -0.10 -11.86 0.04
CA LEU A 151 0.00 -10.59 -0.68
C LEU A 151 1.46 -10.21 -1.00
N SER A 152 2.45 -10.84 -0.35
CA SER A 152 3.89 -10.59 -0.59
C SER A 152 4.31 -10.77 -2.05
N ARG A 153 3.63 -11.65 -2.80
CA ARG A 153 3.87 -11.89 -4.24
C ARG A 153 3.71 -10.64 -5.11
N PHE A 154 2.98 -9.64 -4.64
CA PHE A 154 2.74 -8.39 -5.34
C PHE A 154 3.77 -7.29 -5.01
N LEU A 155 4.73 -7.56 -4.11
CA LEU A 155 5.80 -6.61 -3.77
C LEU A 155 6.89 -6.54 -4.83
N ALA A 156 7.06 -7.62 -5.59
CA ALA A 156 7.94 -7.63 -6.74
C ALA A 156 7.37 -6.66 -7.77
N ARG A 157 8.04 -5.51 -7.93
CA ARG A 157 7.76 -4.57 -9.01
C ARG A 157 7.85 -5.36 -10.32
N PRO A 158 6.82 -5.41 -11.18
CA PRO A 158 7.07 -5.69 -12.57
C PRO A 158 8.07 -4.61 -12.99
N GLN A 159 9.32 -5.00 -13.26
CA GLN A 159 10.29 -4.10 -13.84
C GLN A 159 9.57 -3.42 -14.99
N ALA A 160 9.48 -2.09 -14.93
CA ALA A 160 9.04 -1.31 -16.07
C ALA A 160 9.88 -1.82 -17.23
N THR A 161 9.23 -2.46 -18.20
CA THR A 161 9.90 -2.97 -19.38
C THR A 161 10.71 -1.82 -19.92
N HIS A 162 12.04 -1.94 -19.83
CA HIS A 162 12.95 -0.97 -20.40
C HIS A 162 12.50 -0.78 -21.84
N ARG A 163 11.96 0.40 -22.16
CA ARG A 163 11.93 0.91 -23.52
C ARG A 163 13.34 0.70 -24.05
N ARG A 164 13.49 -0.16 -25.05
CA ARG A 164 14.63 -0.06 -25.96
C ARG A 164 14.25 1.00 -26.99
N PRO A 165 14.94 2.15 -27.05
CA PRO A 165 15.07 2.86 -28.30
C PRO A 165 16.09 2.12 -29.19
N ASP A 166 15.98 2.42 -30.48
CA ASP A 166 17.00 2.28 -31.52
C ASP A 166 17.03 0.98 -32.36
N ALA A 167 16.31 1.10 -33.48
CA ALA A 167 16.92 1.28 -34.80
C ALA A 167 18.24 0.52 -35.08
N GLN A 168 18.11 -0.63 -35.73
CA GLN A 168 19.09 -1.17 -36.68
C GLN A 168 18.53 -0.88 -38.08
N GLY A 169 19.20 -0.21 -39.01
CA GLY A 169 20.63 -0.26 -39.30
C GLY A 169 20.79 -0.96 -40.65
N LYS A 170 20.77 -0.20 -41.75
CA LYS A 170 21.33 -0.62 -43.04
C LYS A 170 22.32 0.44 -43.52
N ILE A 171 23.59 0.15 -43.26
CA ILE A 171 24.75 0.78 -43.86
C ILE A 171 24.98 0.05 -45.20
N THR A 172 25.01 0.79 -46.30
CA THR A 172 25.65 0.35 -47.54
C THR A 172 26.67 1.42 -47.92
N GLN A 173 27.94 1.09 -47.81
CA GLN A 173 29.09 1.87 -48.29
C GLN A 173 29.18 1.82 -49.83
N LEU A 174 29.74 2.87 -50.45
CA LEU A 174 30.58 2.89 -51.68
C LEU A 174 31.12 4.35 -51.87
N PRO A 175 32.18 4.60 -52.66
CA PRO A 175 33.42 5.19 -52.13
C PRO A 175 33.77 6.62 -52.60
N SER A 176 34.75 7.15 -51.86
CA SER A 176 35.65 8.30 -52.03
C SER A 176 35.82 9.00 -53.40
N ASP A 177 35.83 10.33 -53.35
CA ASP A 177 36.78 11.19 -54.08
C ASP A 177 37.13 12.45 -53.24
N HIS A 178 38.43 12.75 -53.14
CA HIS A 178 39.06 13.97 -52.59
C HIS A 178 39.20 15.02 -53.72
N PRO A 179 39.78 16.22 -53.50
CA PRO A 179 40.04 17.01 -52.28
C PRO A 179 39.53 18.47 -52.44
N ASP A 180 39.58 19.31 -51.39
CA ASP A 180 40.43 20.52 -51.37
C ASP A 180 40.15 21.48 -50.19
N ASN A 181 41.26 21.80 -49.53
CA ASN A 181 41.73 23.14 -49.17
C ASN A 181 41.31 23.86 -47.86
N ALA A 182 42.38 24.39 -47.24
CA ALA A 182 42.49 25.52 -46.31
C ALA A 182 41.91 25.37 -44.90
N ALA A 183 42.45 25.96 -43.83
CA ALA A 183 43.74 26.54 -43.45
C ALA A 183 43.55 26.99 -41.97
N GLN A 184 44.61 26.91 -41.16
CA GLN A 184 44.98 27.81 -40.05
C GLN A 184 43.93 28.18 -38.96
N ALA A 185 44.22 27.83 -37.70
CA ALA A 185 44.67 28.74 -36.61
C ALA A 185 43.51 29.58 -36.01
N ASP A 186 43.28 29.77 -34.70
CA ASP A 186 44.07 29.75 -33.47
C ASP A 186 43.10 29.67 -32.26
N PRO A 187 43.59 29.48 -31.01
CA PRO A 187 42.79 29.26 -29.80
C PRO A 187 42.60 30.52 -28.94
N CYS A 188 41.43 30.69 -28.33
CA CYS A 188 41.17 31.60 -27.20
C CYS A 188 39.76 31.27 -26.67
N GLY A 189 39.41 31.22 -25.39
CA GLY A 189 40.05 31.60 -24.15
C GLY A 189 39.01 31.39 -23.03
N SER A 190 39.51 31.11 -21.83
CA SER A 190 38.80 30.95 -20.57
C SER A 190 37.88 32.13 -20.19
N ALA A 191 36.73 31.86 -19.57
CA ALA A 191 36.18 32.72 -18.51
C ALA A 191 35.21 31.96 -17.59
N THR A 192 35.55 32.00 -16.30
CA THR A 192 34.83 31.53 -15.11
C THR A 192 33.52 32.28 -14.81
N PRO A 193 32.62 31.72 -13.97
CA PRO A 193 31.35 32.35 -13.59
C PRO A 193 31.49 33.25 -12.36
N PRO A 194 30.55 34.21 -12.13
CA PRO A 194 30.37 34.81 -10.82
C PRO A 194 29.18 34.24 -10.06
N THR A 195 29.39 34.29 -8.76
CA THR A 195 28.66 33.75 -7.61
C THR A 195 27.50 34.64 -7.14
N THR A 196 26.53 34.01 -6.48
CA THR A 196 25.76 34.44 -5.29
C THR A 196 24.94 35.73 -5.32
N LYS A 197 23.62 35.56 -5.09
CA LYS A 197 22.94 36.07 -3.89
C LYS A 197 21.95 35.03 -3.40
#